data_AF-A0A931AIT7-F1
#
_entry.id   AF-A0A931AIT7-F1
#
_cell.length_a   1.000
_cell.length_b   1.000
_cell.length_c   1.000
_cell.angle_alpha   90.00
_cell.angle_beta   90.00
_cell.angle_gamma   90.00
#
_symmetry.space_group_name_H-M   'P 1'
#
loop_
_entity.id
_entity.type
_entity.pdbx_description
1 polymer ?
#
loop_
_entity_poly.entity_id
_entity_poly.type
_entity_poly.pdbx_seq_one_letter_code
_entity_poly.pdbx_strand_id
1 'polypeptide(L)'
;MSSIAETSVFVAAHALASWAGAGRAVTPSAAIKPALVPDAAAVLGVVCPAKVRRLSDVPEVQRAWLTAVAAGLVTIEGSRAVRAEPAPTLGPDAWYAALEQVIAVQIGDPCEADPRICCLVTLNLLAEEAPPLGQALREAAEQEMRQRGDWDWRVYRLIDGHPVDRLLPILVAFGALDDRLMVTELGEHARKEVGKRLPLPITPDLSAAEVLARIATAPPEEVPELLWRWRIENYVPGSRTVVDRLPELLRATTEASPAGRLSVIEVVAERGDAEALWQAVCDLPPLGPHARWWLNAEIEGDRQWRAVDYALAALDRHGATDARYVLLDMMGGDLHEGVRGSGHPEADRLLAALPPTSPAIPAYQLKISVAGAWHRVLVPENYSLGDLHQIIRKLFGWSDDHLHVFRVGKRRYSDPFRPLEECGDEDLCRLNRALPAPRSALRYTYDLGDCWEHEILLEKILTEEIAVPICVDGHGDNPIEDYNPDYPEEPVPFDRDAINERLARLVPVDGDDQDEVTG
;
A
#
# COMPACT_ATOMS: atom_id res chain seq x y z
N MET A 1 27.02 6.52 -26.97
CA MET A 1 25.80 6.72 -26.17
C MET A 1 24.63 6.33 -27.06
N SER A 2 23.92 5.24 -26.76
CA SER A 2 22.66 4.96 -27.47
C SER A 2 21.66 6.03 -27.04
N SER A 3 21.05 6.71 -28.00
CA SER A 3 19.97 7.65 -27.69
C SER A 3 18.80 6.85 -27.08
N ILE A 4 18.13 7.39 -26.05
CA ILE A 4 16.93 6.74 -25.46
C ILE A 4 15.93 6.35 -26.56
N ALA A 5 15.75 7.21 -27.56
CA ALA A 5 14.85 7.00 -28.69
C ALA A 5 15.26 5.85 -29.62
N GLU A 6 16.53 5.43 -29.60
CA GLU A 6 17.07 4.34 -30.41
C GLU A 6 16.98 2.98 -29.73
N THR A 7 16.67 2.94 -28.42
CA THR A 7 16.46 1.68 -27.71
C THR A 7 15.24 0.94 -28.27
N SER A 8 15.34 -0.38 -28.39
CA SER A 8 14.33 -1.16 -29.13
C SER A 8 12.93 -1.03 -28.52
N VAL A 9 12.83 -0.89 -27.19
CA VAL A 9 11.54 -0.68 -26.52
C VAL A 9 10.93 0.69 -26.85
N PHE A 10 11.73 1.75 -26.99
CA PHE A 10 11.22 3.09 -27.32
C PHE A 10 10.86 3.22 -28.79
N VAL A 11 11.59 2.54 -29.68
CA VAL A 11 11.20 2.40 -31.09
C VAL A 11 9.82 1.72 -31.19
N ALA A 12 9.63 0.62 -30.45
CA ALA A 12 8.34 -0.07 -30.38
C ALA A 12 7.24 0.79 -29.75
N ALA A 13 7.55 1.53 -28.67
CA ALA A 13 6.61 2.43 -28.02
C ALA A 13 6.13 3.55 -28.95
N HIS A 14 7.04 4.15 -29.73
CA HIS A 14 6.68 5.13 -30.76
C HIS A 14 5.83 4.55 -31.89
N ALA A 15 6.10 3.31 -32.30
CA ALA A 15 5.28 2.61 -33.29
C ALA A 15 3.85 2.38 -32.75
N LEU A 16 3.71 1.94 -31.49
CA LEU A 16 2.40 1.78 -30.86
C LEU A 16 1.69 3.11 -30.63
N ALA A 17 2.41 4.18 -30.27
CA ALA A 17 1.82 5.52 -30.16
C ALA A 17 1.28 6.01 -31.51
N SER A 18 2.03 5.76 -32.59
CA SER A 18 1.58 6.08 -33.96
C SER A 18 0.36 5.24 -34.37
N TRP A 19 0.35 3.96 -34.02
CA TRP A 19 -0.80 3.07 -34.23
C TRP A 19 -2.04 3.48 -33.41
N ALA A 20 -1.83 4.01 -32.20
CA ALA A 20 -2.90 4.54 -31.35
C ALA A 20 -3.59 5.73 -32.04
N GLY A 21 -2.80 6.62 -32.64
CA GLY A 21 -3.29 7.75 -33.43
C GLY A 21 -4.31 8.58 -32.65
N ALA A 22 -5.45 8.88 -33.27
CA ALA A 22 -6.53 9.67 -32.66
C ALA A 22 -7.43 8.88 -31.68
N GLY A 23 -7.15 7.60 -31.41
CA GLY A 23 -7.90 6.86 -30.40
C GLY A 23 -8.04 5.36 -30.67
N ARG A 24 -7.48 4.51 -29.81
CA ARG A 24 -7.72 3.06 -29.75
C ARG A 24 -8.43 2.65 -28.47
N ALA A 25 -9.28 1.64 -28.53
CA ALA A 25 -10.02 1.21 -27.36
C ALA A 25 -9.11 0.51 -26.34
N VAL A 26 -9.24 0.90 -25.07
CA VAL A 26 -8.54 0.28 -23.94
C VAL A 26 -9.51 -0.30 -22.92
N THR A 27 -9.01 -1.15 -22.03
CA THR A 27 -9.70 -1.63 -20.83
C THR A 27 -9.82 -0.50 -19.80
N PRO A 28 -10.65 -0.66 -18.75
CA PRO A 28 -10.68 0.29 -17.62
C PRO A 28 -9.30 0.48 -16.96
N SER A 29 -8.46 -0.55 -16.98
CA SER A 29 -7.06 -0.51 -16.52
C SER A 29 -6.07 0.03 -17.55
N ALA A 30 -6.55 0.73 -18.59
CA ALA A 30 -5.75 1.33 -19.66
C ALA A 30 -4.88 0.36 -20.50
N ALA A 31 -5.17 -0.95 -20.48
CA ALA A 31 -4.51 -1.91 -21.36
C ALA A 31 -5.18 -1.97 -22.74
N ILE A 32 -4.42 -2.29 -23.79
CA ILE A 32 -4.99 -2.57 -25.11
C ILE A 32 -6.04 -3.70 -24.99
N LYS A 33 -7.25 -3.48 -25.53
CA LYS A 33 -8.28 -4.52 -25.53
C LYS A 33 -7.79 -5.79 -26.25
N PRO A 34 -8.08 -7.00 -25.77
CA PRO A 34 -7.58 -8.26 -26.35
C PRO A 34 -7.78 -8.38 -27.86
N ALA A 35 -8.92 -7.89 -28.38
CA ALA A 35 -9.24 -7.90 -29.81
C ALA A 35 -8.31 -7.04 -30.68
N LEU A 36 -7.59 -6.08 -30.10
CA LEU A 36 -6.67 -5.17 -30.80
C LEU A 36 -5.20 -5.57 -30.63
N VAL A 37 -4.90 -6.55 -29.79
CA VAL A 37 -3.52 -7.01 -29.54
C VAL A 37 -2.88 -7.61 -30.79
N PRO A 38 -3.58 -8.41 -31.64
CA PRO A 38 -3.00 -8.90 -32.89
C PRO A 38 -2.55 -7.78 -33.84
N ASP A 39 -3.34 -6.70 -33.95
CA ASP A 39 -3.00 -5.54 -34.78
C ASP A 39 -1.76 -4.83 -34.22
N ALA A 40 -1.69 -4.64 -32.90
CA ALA A 40 -0.53 -4.05 -32.24
C ALA A 40 0.72 -4.93 -32.38
N ALA A 41 0.58 -6.26 -32.29
CA ALA A 41 1.68 -7.21 -32.52
C ALA A 41 2.20 -7.13 -33.95
N ALA A 42 1.30 -7.01 -34.95
CA ALA A 42 1.68 -6.86 -36.34
C ALA A 42 2.48 -5.57 -36.60
N VAL A 43 2.13 -4.46 -35.94
CA VAL A 43 2.90 -3.19 -36.02
C VAL A 43 4.32 -3.36 -35.51
N LEU A 44 4.51 -4.20 -34.47
CA LEU A 44 5.82 -4.46 -33.88
C LEU A 44 6.58 -5.60 -34.54
N GLY A 45 5.97 -6.33 -35.47
CA GLY A 45 6.56 -7.54 -36.05
C GLY A 45 6.72 -8.69 -35.05
N VAL A 46 5.91 -8.71 -33.98
CA VAL A 46 5.95 -9.73 -32.92
C VAL A 46 4.97 -10.86 -33.25
N VAL A 47 5.38 -12.09 -32.97
CA VAL A 47 4.51 -13.27 -33.14
C VAL A 47 3.38 -13.22 -32.13
N CYS A 48 2.14 -13.27 -32.61
CA CYS A 48 0.94 -13.25 -31.79
C CYS A 48 0.34 -14.67 -31.69
N PRO A 49 -0.02 -15.18 -30.50
CA PRO A 49 -0.70 -16.46 -30.36
C PRO A 49 -2.10 -16.42 -31.00
N ALA A 50 -2.58 -17.56 -31.46
CA ALA A 50 -3.89 -17.67 -32.14
C ALA A 50 -5.08 -17.21 -31.27
N LYS A 51 -4.96 -17.26 -29.95
CA LYS A 51 -5.97 -16.78 -29.00
C LYS A 51 -5.32 -15.85 -27.98
N VAL A 52 -5.72 -14.58 -28.01
CA VAL A 52 -5.33 -13.57 -27.02
C VAL A 52 -6.51 -13.30 -26.08
N ARG A 53 -6.31 -13.49 -24.78
CA ARG A 53 -7.29 -13.18 -23.73
C ARG A 53 -6.97 -11.86 -23.03
N ARG A 54 -5.70 -11.50 -22.96
CA ARG A 54 -5.19 -10.30 -22.27
C ARG A 54 -3.89 -9.82 -22.92
N LEU A 55 -3.55 -8.55 -22.71
CA LEU A 55 -2.33 -7.95 -23.26
C LEU A 55 -1.04 -8.69 -22.83
N SER A 56 -1.00 -9.23 -21.61
CA SER A 56 0.14 -9.99 -21.10
C SER A 56 0.38 -11.32 -21.82
N ASP A 57 -0.53 -11.79 -22.68
CA ASP A 57 -0.30 -12.98 -23.50
C ASP A 57 0.73 -12.70 -24.64
N VAL A 58 1.07 -11.43 -24.88
CA VAL A 58 2.13 -11.00 -25.81
C VAL A 58 3.07 -10.02 -25.10
N PRO A 59 4.05 -10.51 -24.32
CA PRO A 59 4.88 -9.68 -23.43
C PRO A 59 5.61 -8.52 -24.12
N GLU A 60 6.06 -8.68 -25.35
CA GLU A 60 6.77 -7.62 -26.09
C GLU A 60 5.83 -6.46 -26.43
N VAL A 61 4.59 -6.75 -26.80
CA VAL A 61 3.56 -5.73 -27.04
C VAL A 61 3.16 -5.06 -25.73
N GLN A 62 2.99 -5.84 -24.66
CA GLN A 62 2.71 -5.29 -23.33
C GLN A 62 3.82 -4.33 -22.89
N ARG A 63 5.09 -4.73 -23.08
CA ARG A 63 6.26 -3.94 -22.71
C ARG A 63 6.28 -2.60 -23.44
N ALA A 64 6.16 -2.63 -24.76
CA ALA A 64 6.13 -1.42 -25.58
C ALA A 64 4.95 -0.50 -25.22
N TRP A 65 3.78 -1.08 -24.91
CA TRP A 65 2.59 -0.33 -24.50
C TRP A 65 2.78 0.38 -23.16
N LEU A 66 3.26 -0.35 -22.14
CA LEU A 66 3.55 0.22 -20.83
C LEU A 66 4.58 1.33 -20.92
N THR A 67 5.64 1.14 -21.72
CA THR A 67 6.63 2.19 -22.01
C THR A 67 5.98 3.41 -22.67
N ALA A 68 5.10 3.24 -23.65
CA ALA A 68 4.43 4.35 -24.33
C ALA A 68 3.55 5.17 -23.39
N VAL A 69 2.81 4.51 -22.50
CA VAL A 69 1.96 5.18 -21.50
C VAL A 69 2.82 5.87 -20.43
N ALA A 70 3.81 5.16 -19.86
CA ALA A 70 4.66 5.70 -18.79
C ALA A 70 5.53 6.87 -19.25
N ALA A 71 6.01 6.84 -20.50
CA ALA A 71 6.77 7.94 -21.09
C ALA A 71 5.89 9.09 -21.64
N GLY A 72 4.56 8.99 -21.52
CA GLY A 72 3.62 10.00 -21.99
C GLY A 72 3.49 10.09 -23.52
N LEU A 73 3.95 9.08 -24.27
CA LEU A 73 3.76 9.00 -25.73
C LEU A 73 2.29 8.71 -26.09
N VAL A 74 1.56 8.10 -25.15
CA VAL A 74 0.14 7.80 -25.23
C VAL A 74 -0.56 8.32 -23.97
N THR A 75 -1.66 9.06 -24.16
CA THR A 75 -2.55 9.50 -23.09
C THR A 75 -3.85 8.69 -23.12
N ILE A 76 -4.49 8.51 -21.96
CA ILE A 76 -5.76 7.78 -21.84
C ILE A 76 -6.89 8.79 -21.60
N GLU A 77 -7.79 8.89 -22.56
CA GLU A 77 -8.95 9.77 -22.55
C GLU A 77 -10.23 8.93 -22.48
N GLY A 78 -10.77 8.80 -21.27
CA GLY A 78 -11.90 7.91 -21.01
C GLY A 78 -11.53 6.45 -21.29
N SER A 79 -12.16 5.83 -22.29
CA SER A 79 -11.89 4.45 -22.71
C SER A 79 -11.04 4.36 -23.98
N ARG A 80 -10.35 5.44 -24.35
CA ARG A 80 -9.53 5.51 -25.56
C ARG A 80 -8.10 5.94 -25.22
N ALA A 81 -7.15 5.33 -25.91
CA ALA A 81 -5.77 5.73 -25.89
C ALA A 81 -5.44 6.56 -27.13
N VAL A 82 -4.89 7.75 -26.91
CA VAL A 82 -4.61 8.76 -27.94
C VAL A 82 -3.11 9.04 -27.93
N ARG A 83 -2.54 9.25 -29.11
CA ARG A 83 -1.14 9.68 -29.24
C ARG A 83 -1.00 11.09 -28.67
N ALA A 84 0.03 11.31 -27.84
CA ALA A 84 0.33 12.64 -27.35
C ALA A 84 0.86 13.55 -28.47
N GLU A 85 0.27 14.75 -28.62
CA GLU A 85 0.72 15.80 -29.52
C GLU A 85 0.77 17.17 -28.80
N PRO A 86 1.95 17.83 -28.70
CA PRO A 86 3.26 17.38 -29.21
C PRO A 86 3.80 16.17 -28.42
N ALA A 87 4.68 15.40 -29.06
CA ALA A 87 5.35 14.29 -28.38
C ALA A 87 6.21 14.82 -27.22
N PRO A 88 6.20 14.16 -26.04
CA PRO A 88 7.01 14.58 -24.91
C PRO A 88 8.50 14.45 -25.21
N THR A 89 9.30 15.28 -24.55
CA THR A 89 10.75 15.12 -24.55
C THR A 89 11.15 13.94 -23.68
N LEU A 90 11.85 12.97 -24.26
CA LEU A 90 12.31 11.78 -23.54
C LEU A 90 13.62 12.10 -22.80
N GLY A 91 13.54 12.13 -21.47
CA GLY A 91 14.69 12.27 -20.57
C GLY A 91 14.98 10.98 -19.77
N PRO A 92 16.12 10.93 -19.06
CA PRO A 92 16.49 9.79 -18.21
C PRO A 92 15.45 9.40 -17.16
N ASP A 93 14.72 10.38 -16.61
CA ASP A 93 13.69 10.14 -15.60
C ASP A 93 12.46 9.45 -16.20
N ALA A 94 12.01 9.90 -17.38
CA ALA A 94 10.91 9.26 -18.11
C ALA A 94 11.30 7.84 -18.59
N TRP A 95 12.56 7.66 -19.02
CA TRP A 95 13.10 6.34 -19.35
C TRP A 95 13.08 5.40 -18.14
N TYR A 96 13.54 5.86 -16.98
CA TYR A 96 13.57 5.04 -15.77
C TYR A 96 12.16 4.74 -15.25
N ALA A 97 11.25 5.71 -15.24
CA ALA A 97 9.85 5.49 -14.86
C ALA A 97 9.18 4.43 -15.74
N ALA A 98 9.47 4.41 -17.05
CA ALA A 98 9.01 3.36 -17.94
C ALA A 98 9.62 1.99 -17.63
N LEU A 99 10.93 1.92 -17.35
CA LEU A 99 11.60 0.69 -16.95
C LEU A 99 10.99 0.14 -15.65
N GLU A 100 10.79 0.99 -14.65
CA GLU A 100 10.20 0.66 -13.35
C GLU A 100 8.79 0.07 -13.51
N GLN A 101 7.93 0.71 -14.31
CA GLN A 101 6.58 0.21 -14.61
C GLN A 101 6.60 -1.15 -15.31
N VAL A 102 7.47 -1.34 -16.30
CA VAL A 102 7.61 -2.62 -17.00
C VAL A 102 8.08 -3.72 -16.05
N ILE A 103 9.09 -3.46 -15.24
CA ILE A 103 9.59 -4.43 -14.24
C ILE A 103 8.46 -4.81 -13.27
N ALA A 104 7.73 -3.82 -12.74
CA ALA A 104 6.64 -4.04 -11.80
C ALA A 104 5.52 -4.95 -12.36
N VAL A 105 5.22 -4.84 -13.66
CA VAL A 105 4.17 -5.62 -14.32
C VAL A 105 4.65 -6.97 -14.85
N GLN A 106 5.83 -7.02 -15.47
CA GLN A 106 6.30 -8.23 -16.18
C GLN A 106 7.12 -9.17 -15.31
N ILE A 107 7.70 -8.67 -14.22
CA ILE A 107 8.44 -9.48 -13.25
C ILE A 107 7.56 -9.82 -12.03
N GLY A 108 6.40 -9.15 -11.88
CA GLY A 108 5.47 -9.23 -10.75
C GLY A 108 5.36 -10.62 -10.10
N ASP A 109 5.53 -10.63 -8.77
CA ASP A 109 5.71 -11.80 -7.91
C ASP A 109 4.42 -12.15 -7.13
N PRO A 110 4.04 -13.44 -7.01
CA PRO A 110 3.09 -13.91 -5.99
C PRO A 110 3.62 -13.90 -4.54
N CYS A 111 4.93 -13.73 -4.31
CA CYS A 111 5.59 -13.74 -2.99
C CYS A 111 5.95 -12.34 -2.45
N GLU A 112 5.26 -11.30 -2.93
CA GLU A 112 5.31 -9.90 -2.44
C GLU A 112 6.68 -9.17 -2.51
N ALA A 113 7.75 -9.81 -2.99
CA ALA A 113 9.07 -9.17 -3.09
C ALA A 113 9.12 -8.10 -4.19
N ASP A 114 9.77 -6.97 -3.90
CA ASP A 114 9.92 -5.88 -4.85
C ASP A 114 10.83 -6.28 -6.04
N PRO A 115 10.31 -6.37 -7.28
CA PRO A 115 11.09 -6.82 -8.43
C PRO A 115 12.24 -5.87 -8.80
N ARG A 116 12.24 -4.63 -8.29
CA ARG A 116 13.36 -3.68 -8.43
C ARG A 116 14.61 -4.18 -7.71
N ILE A 117 14.49 -4.98 -6.65
CA ILE A 117 15.63 -5.59 -5.96
C ILE A 117 16.37 -6.54 -6.90
N CYS A 118 15.63 -7.40 -7.62
CA CYS A 118 16.22 -8.29 -8.62
C CYS A 118 16.93 -7.49 -9.74
N CYS A 119 16.36 -6.36 -10.14
CA CYS A 119 16.99 -5.42 -11.08
C CYS A 119 18.34 -4.91 -10.57
N LEU A 120 18.37 -4.36 -9.36
CA LEU A 120 19.59 -3.82 -8.75
C LEU A 120 20.68 -4.89 -8.60
N VAL A 121 20.32 -6.05 -8.05
CA VAL A 121 21.26 -7.16 -7.85
C VAL A 121 21.84 -7.65 -9.18
N THR A 122 21.00 -7.82 -10.19
CA THR A 122 21.44 -8.25 -11.53
C THR A 122 22.40 -7.24 -12.15
N LEU A 123 22.06 -5.95 -12.10
CA LEU A 123 22.93 -4.88 -12.62
C LEU A 123 24.24 -4.75 -11.84
N ASN A 124 24.24 -4.99 -10.53
CA ASN A 124 25.46 -4.98 -9.72
C ASN A 124 26.39 -6.12 -10.12
N LEU A 125 25.88 -7.35 -10.22
CA LEU A 125 26.67 -8.52 -10.61
C LEU A 125 27.22 -8.38 -12.04
N LEU A 126 26.43 -7.84 -12.97
CA LEU A 126 26.85 -7.62 -14.36
C LEU A 126 27.83 -6.45 -14.52
N ALA A 127 27.95 -5.57 -13.53
CA ALA A 127 28.90 -4.46 -13.53
C ALA A 127 30.29 -4.84 -12.97
N GLU A 128 30.48 -6.07 -12.49
CA GLU A 128 31.78 -6.57 -12.04
C GLU A 128 32.77 -6.70 -13.21
N GLU A 129 34.08 -6.69 -12.92
CA GLU A 129 35.12 -6.84 -13.95
C GLU A 129 35.01 -8.16 -14.74
N ALA A 130 34.56 -9.22 -14.06
CA ALA A 130 34.33 -10.54 -14.62
C ALA A 130 32.93 -11.03 -14.23
N PRO A 131 31.87 -10.54 -14.88
CA PRO A 131 30.50 -10.76 -14.43
C PRO A 131 30.11 -12.24 -14.55
N PRO A 132 29.40 -12.82 -13.58
CA PRO A 132 28.85 -14.16 -13.70
C PRO A 132 27.78 -14.18 -14.80
N LEU A 133 27.69 -15.29 -15.54
CA LEU A 133 26.72 -15.46 -16.63
C LEU A 133 26.00 -16.80 -16.51
N GLY A 134 24.82 -16.90 -17.14
CA GLY A 134 24.02 -18.12 -17.17
C GLY A 134 23.70 -18.62 -15.77
N GLN A 135 24.05 -19.87 -15.49
CA GLN A 135 23.77 -20.49 -14.19
C GLN A 135 24.48 -19.78 -13.02
N ALA A 136 25.72 -19.32 -13.22
CA ALA A 136 26.47 -18.62 -12.19
C ALA A 136 25.82 -17.28 -11.82
N LEU A 137 25.23 -16.57 -12.79
CA LEU A 137 24.51 -15.33 -12.53
C LEU A 137 23.27 -15.57 -11.67
N ARG A 138 22.53 -16.65 -11.95
CA ARG A 138 21.36 -17.04 -11.15
C ARG A 138 21.77 -17.33 -9.71
N GLU A 139 22.79 -18.16 -9.52
CA GLU A 139 23.28 -18.54 -8.20
C GLU A 139 23.82 -17.34 -7.41
N ALA A 140 24.57 -16.46 -8.06
CA ALA A 140 25.08 -15.23 -7.45
C ALA A 140 23.94 -14.26 -7.08
N ALA A 141 22.96 -14.06 -7.97
CA ALA A 141 21.80 -13.22 -7.69
C ALA A 141 20.98 -13.77 -6.52
N GLU A 142 20.79 -15.08 -6.46
CA GLU A 142 20.10 -15.72 -5.34
C GLU A 142 20.86 -15.57 -4.04
N GLN A 143 22.18 -15.75 -4.07
CA GLN A 143 23.01 -15.56 -2.89
C GLN A 143 22.95 -14.13 -2.38
N GLU A 144 23.06 -13.14 -3.27
CA GLU A 144 22.99 -11.72 -2.91
C GLU A 144 21.60 -11.35 -2.36
N MET A 145 20.53 -11.77 -3.02
CA MET A 145 19.16 -11.54 -2.54
C MET A 145 18.92 -12.22 -1.17
N ARG A 146 19.49 -13.40 -0.93
CA ARG A 146 19.46 -14.06 0.39
C ARG A 146 20.23 -13.28 1.44
N GLN A 147 21.44 -12.80 1.12
CA GLN A 147 22.27 -12.03 2.06
C GLN A 147 21.62 -10.71 2.44
N ARG A 148 20.91 -10.08 1.50
CA ARG A 148 20.10 -8.88 1.76
C ARG A 148 18.84 -9.16 2.58
N GLY A 149 18.44 -10.43 2.75
CA GLY A 149 17.20 -10.78 3.45
C GLY A 149 15.93 -10.49 2.64
N ASP A 150 16.04 -10.27 1.33
CA ASP A 150 14.94 -9.92 0.41
C ASP A 150 14.24 -11.18 -0.18
N TRP A 151 14.24 -12.31 0.54
CA TRP A 151 14.01 -13.65 -0.02
C TRP A 151 12.65 -14.29 0.34
N ASP A 152 11.82 -14.60 -0.67
CA ASP A 152 11.26 -15.97 -0.86
C ASP A 152 10.74 -16.25 -2.30
N TRP A 153 11.64 -16.37 -3.29
CA TRP A 153 11.26 -16.76 -4.67
C TRP A 153 11.28 -18.29 -4.90
N ARG A 154 11.37 -19.11 -3.84
CA ARG A 154 11.52 -20.57 -3.98
C ARG A 154 10.30 -21.23 -4.60
N VAL A 155 9.11 -20.72 -4.29
CA VAL A 155 7.85 -21.16 -4.90
C VAL A 155 7.85 -20.76 -6.39
N TYR A 156 8.39 -19.59 -6.72
CA TYR A 156 8.38 -19.08 -8.09
C TYR A 156 9.32 -19.83 -9.04
N ARG A 157 10.53 -20.20 -8.59
CA ARG A 157 11.47 -21.00 -9.42
C ARG A 157 10.83 -22.29 -9.92
N LEU A 158 9.94 -22.89 -9.12
CA LEU A 158 9.26 -24.14 -9.44
C LEU A 158 8.10 -23.95 -10.45
N ILE A 159 7.56 -22.74 -10.58
CA ILE A 159 6.35 -22.46 -11.36
C ILE A 159 6.68 -21.76 -12.69
N ASP A 160 7.61 -20.80 -12.71
CA ASP A 160 7.72 -19.84 -13.82
C ASP A 160 9.17 -19.36 -14.11
N GLY A 161 10.16 -20.13 -13.64
CA GLY A 161 11.58 -19.90 -13.94
C GLY A 161 12.27 -18.87 -13.04
N HIS A 162 13.54 -18.57 -13.34
CA HIS A 162 14.35 -17.65 -12.53
C HIS A 162 14.07 -16.18 -12.90
N PRO A 163 13.86 -15.25 -11.95
CA PRO A 163 13.49 -13.87 -12.24
C PRO A 163 14.54 -13.12 -13.09
N VAL A 164 15.83 -13.38 -12.89
CA VAL A 164 16.91 -12.85 -13.75
C VAL A 164 16.68 -13.16 -15.23
N ASP A 165 16.22 -14.37 -15.57
CA ASP A 165 16.03 -14.76 -16.98
C ASP A 165 14.92 -13.94 -17.65
N ARG A 166 13.89 -13.53 -16.90
CA ARG A 166 12.82 -12.65 -17.38
C ARG A 166 13.25 -11.19 -17.45
N LEU A 167 14.13 -10.79 -16.53
CA LEU A 167 14.64 -9.42 -16.42
C LEU A 167 15.64 -9.08 -17.54
N LEU A 168 16.55 -9.99 -17.90
CA LEU A 168 17.60 -9.73 -18.90
C LEU A 168 17.05 -9.20 -20.24
N PRO A 169 16.01 -9.81 -20.87
CA PRO A 169 15.42 -9.29 -22.10
C PRO A 169 14.78 -7.90 -21.94
N ILE A 170 14.30 -7.55 -20.75
CA ILE A 170 13.77 -6.21 -20.46
C ILE A 170 14.92 -5.22 -20.45
N LEU A 171 15.99 -5.51 -19.70
CA LEU A 171 17.15 -4.63 -19.58
C LEU A 171 17.84 -4.40 -20.93
N VAL A 172 17.97 -5.44 -21.76
CA VAL A 172 18.48 -5.30 -23.14
C VAL A 172 17.54 -4.44 -23.99
N ALA A 173 16.22 -4.64 -23.91
CA ALA A 173 15.27 -3.87 -24.71
C ALA A 173 15.25 -2.37 -24.36
N PHE A 174 15.48 -2.05 -23.08
CA PHE A 174 15.65 -0.68 -22.60
C PHE A 174 17.04 -0.10 -22.86
N GLY A 175 17.98 -0.89 -23.39
CA GLY A 175 19.36 -0.50 -23.61
C GLY A 175 20.17 -0.33 -22.32
N ALA A 176 19.68 -0.83 -21.19
CA ALA A 176 20.41 -0.88 -19.92
C ALA A 176 21.56 -1.89 -19.97
N LEU A 177 21.39 -2.94 -20.77
CA LEU A 177 22.43 -3.90 -21.15
C LEU A 177 22.63 -3.85 -22.67
N ASP A 178 23.86 -4.10 -23.13
CA ASP A 178 24.13 -4.37 -24.55
C ASP A 178 23.89 -5.84 -24.92
N ASP A 179 24.11 -6.20 -26.19
CA ASP A 179 23.92 -7.57 -26.69
C ASP A 179 24.87 -8.61 -26.06
N ARG A 180 25.91 -8.14 -25.36
CA ARG A 180 26.87 -8.97 -24.61
C ARG A 180 26.57 -8.99 -23.11
N LEU A 181 25.43 -8.43 -22.70
CA LEU A 181 25.00 -8.27 -21.32
C LEU A 181 25.93 -7.37 -20.48
N MET A 182 26.65 -6.46 -21.13
CA MET A 182 27.44 -5.45 -20.42
C MET A 182 26.57 -4.26 -20.03
N VAL A 183 26.77 -3.74 -18.81
CA VAL A 183 26.05 -2.58 -18.30
C VAL A 183 26.43 -1.33 -19.10
N THR A 184 25.42 -0.64 -19.64
CA THR A 184 25.59 0.61 -20.39
C THR A 184 25.46 1.83 -19.48
N GLU A 185 25.60 3.05 -20.03
CA GLU A 185 25.30 4.28 -19.27
C GLU A 185 23.85 4.36 -18.78
N LEU A 186 22.89 3.84 -19.56
CA LEU A 186 21.49 3.73 -19.13
C LEU A 186 21.34 2.67 -18.03
N GLY A 187 22.11 1.59 -18.08
CA GLY A 187 22.18 0.59 -17.02
C GLY A 187 22.75 1.15 -15.72
N GLU A 188 23.81 1.96 -15.80
CA GLU A 188 24.36 2.67 -14.65
C GLU A 188 23.38 3.70 -14.08
N HIS A 189 22.63 4.40 -14.94
CA HIS A 189 21.55 5.29 -14.51
C HIS A 189 20.45 4.52 -13.76
N ALA A 190 19.98 3.40 -14.32
CA ALA A 190 19.01 2.53 -13.63
C ALA A 190 19.57 2.03 -12.29
N ARG A 191 20.82 1.57 -12.24
CA ARG A 191 21.46 1.06 -11.02
C ARG A 191 21.47 2.11 -9.91
N LYS A 192 21.78 3.37 -10.26
CA LYS A 192 21.74 4.50 -9.33
C LYS A 192 20.31 4.85 -8.91
N GLU A 193 19.37 4.92 -9.85
CA GLU A 193 17.97 5.28 -9.54
C GLU A 193 17.28 4.22 -8.67
N VAL A 194 17.46 2.93 -8.97
CA VAL A 194 16.95 1.83 -8.13
C VAL A 194 17.59 1.89 -6.75
N GLY A 195 18.91 2.05 -6.68
CA GLY A 195 19.65 2.11 -5.41
C GLY A 195 19.23 3.28 -4.51
N LYS A 196 18.79 4.41 -5.08
CA LYS A 196 18.24 5.54 -4.31
C LYS A 196 16.85 5.27 -3.74
N ARG A 197 16.06 4.40 -4.38
CA ARG A 197 14.64 4.18 -4.09
C ARG A 197 14.37 2.94 -3.26
N LEU A 198 15.27 1.97 -3.26
CA LEU A 198 15.15 0.77 -2.44
C LEU A 198 15.60 1.06 -0.99
N PRO A 199 14.81 0.65 0.02
CA PRO A 199 15.25 0.75 1.40
C PRO A 199 16.52 -0.09 1.61
N LEU A 200 17.42 0.40 2.48
CA LEU A 200 18.58 -0.38 2.89
C LEU A 200 18.10 -1.62 3.66
N PRO A 201 18.57 -2.83 3.31
CA PRO A 201 18.07 -4.06 3.91
C PRO A 201 18.34 -4.08 5.41
N ILE A 202 17.38 -4.51 6.22
CA ILE A 202 17.60 -4.71 7.65
C ILE A 202 18.28 -6.07 7.87
N THR A 203 19.54 -6.03 8.31
CA THR A 203 20.39 -7.20 8.51
C THR A 203 20.71 -7.40 10.00
N PRO A 204 20.98 -8.64 10.46
CA PRO A 204 21.19 -8.93 11.88
C PRO A 204 22.41 -8.27 12.54
N ASP A 205 23.30 -7.66 11.77
CA ASP A 205 24.48 -6.94 12.26
C ASP A 205 24.20 -5.46 12.58
N LEU A 206 23.04 -4.93 12.19
CA LEU A 206 22.68 -3.54 12.46
C LEU A 206 22.41 -3.31 13.95
N SER A 207 22.81 -2.13 14.42
CA SER A 207 22.43 -1.63 15.74
C SER A 207 20.92 -1.34 15.83
N ALA A 208 20.36 -1.41 17.03
CA ALA A 208 18.96 -1.06 17.26
C ALA A 208 18.61 0.36 16.74
N ALA A 209 19.54 1.33 16.88
CA ALA A 209 19.37 2.69 16.37
C ALA A 209 19.27 2.75 14.83
N GLU A 210 20.09 1.98 14.11
CA GLU A 210 20.01 1.91 12.64
C GLU A 210 18.73 1.25 12.16
N VAL A 211 18.24 0.24 12.90
CA VAL A 211 16.95 -0.40 12.63
C VAL A 211 15.80 0.59 12.85
N LEU A 212 15.79 1.29 13.98
CA LEU A 212 14.80 2.31 14.32
C LEU A 212 14.71 3.41 13.25
N ALA A 213 15.87 3.90 12.78
CA ALA A 213 15.91 4.91 11.73
C ALA A 213 15.32 4.41 10.41
N ARG A 214 15.50 3.13 10.08
CA ARG A 214 14.95 2.52 8.84
C ARG A 214 13.46 2.30 8.95
N ILE A 215 12.97 1.68 10.03
CA ILE A 215 11.55 1.40 10.22
C ILE A 215 10.71 2.67 10.40
N ALA A 216 11.29 3.75 10.94
CA ALA A 216 10.61 5.05 11.07
C ALA A 216 10.13 5.60 9.72
N THR A 217 10.82 5.24 8.63
CA THR A 217 10.48 5.65 7.26
C THR A 217 9.79 4.54 6.45
N ALA A 218 9.70 3.34 7.01
CA ALA A 218 9.07 2.21 6.36
C ALA A 218 7.55 2.30 6.48
N PRO A 219 6.79 1.75 5.51
CA PRO A 219 5.36 1.53 5.68
C PRO A 219 5.10 0.65 6.92
N PRO A 220 4.15 0.99 7.80
CA PRO A 220 3.89 0.26 9.05
C PRO A 220 3.69 -1.25 8.85
N GLU A 221 2.97 -1.64 7.79
CA GLU A 221 2.71 -3.04 7.46
C GLU A 221 3.96 -3.85 7.06
N GLU A 222 5.05 -3.19 6.65
CA GLU A 222 6.32 -3.84 6.33
C GLU A 222 7.20 -4.02 7.59
N VAL A 223 6.92 -3.26 8.66
CA VAL A 223 7.73 -3.25 9.89
C VAL A 223 7.82 -4.62 10.56
N PRO A 224 6.73 -5.41 10.73
CA PRO A 224 6.82 -6.73 11.36
C PRO A 224 7.83 -7.63 10.65
N GLU A 225 7.79 -7.67 9.32
CA GLU A 225 8.71 -8.46 8.49
C GLU A 225 10.14 -7.92 8.58
N LEU A 226 10.33 -6.60 8.52
CA LEU A 226 11.64 -5.96 8.69
C LEU A 226 12.27 -6.26 10.06
N LEU A 227 11.49 -6.25 11.14
CA LEU A 227 11.96 -6.60 12.48
C LEU A 227 12.16 -8.11 12.65
N TRP A 228 11.34 -8.94 12.01
CA TRP A 228 11.55 -10.38 11.94
C TRP A 228 12.91 -10.70 11.31
N ARG A 229 13.26 -10.04 10.19
CA ARG A 229 14.56 -10.18 9.52
C ARG A 229 15.73 -9.82 10.43
N TRP A 230 15.62 -8.73 11.17
CA TRP A 230 16.68 -8.30 12.11
C TRP A 230 16.95 -9.33 13.22
N ARG A 231 15.92 -10.10 13.62
CA ARG A 231 15.96 -11.05 14.73
C ARG A 231 16.44 -12.45 14.34
N ILE A 232 16.67 -12.71 13.04
CA ILE A 232 17.14 -14.01 12.54
C ILE A 232 18.63 -13.97 12.29
N GLU A 233 19.42 -14.65 13.12
CA GLU A 233 20.88 -14.67 12.95
C GLU A 233 21.33 -15.45 11.72
N ASN A 234 20.63 -16.52 11.34
CA ASN A 234 20.93 -17.33 10.17
C ASN A 234 19.66 -18.00 9.64
N TYR A 235 19.23 -17.67 8.42
CA TYR A 235 18.22 -18.49 7.74
C TYR A 235 18.86 -19.80 7.25
N VAL A 236 18.83 -20.84 8.08
CA VAL A 236 19.17 -22.21 7.67
C VAL A 236 17.87 -22.99 7.52
N PRO A 237 17.56 -23.56 6.34
CA PRO A 237 16.37 -24.41 6.17
C PRO A 237 16.29 -25.48 7.26
N GLY A 238 15.25 -25.44 8.11
CA GLY A 238 15.03 -26.38 9.20
C GLY A 238 15.62 -25.99 10.56
N SER A 239 16.30 -24.86 10.71
CA SER A 239 16.78 -24.33 12.00
C SER A 239 16.23 -22.92 12.23
N ARG A 240 15.42 -22.75 13.28
CA ARG A 240 14.76 -21.49 13.66
C ARG A 240 15.40 -20.90 14.92
N THR A 241 16.66 -20.45 14.86
CA THR A 241 17.23 -19.69 15.98
C THR A 241 16.85 -18.22 15.81
N VAL A 242 15.75 -17.82 16.46
CA VAL A 242 15.35 -16.42 16.60
C VAL A 242 15.99 -15.89 17.88
N VAL A 243 16.77 -14.81 17.77
CA VAL A 243 17.27 -14.10 18.96
C VAL A 243 16.26 -13.03 19.33
N ASP A 244 15.80 -13.05 20.56
CA ASP A 244 14.82 -12.08 21.02
C ASP A 244 15.49 -10.74 21.35
N ARG A 245 15.59 -9.87 20.34
CA ARG A 245 16.18 -8.53 20.42
C ARG A 245 15.17 -7.42 20.71
N LEU A 246 13.89 -7.76 20.86
CA LEU A 246 12.83 -6.78 21.11
C LEU A 246 12.99 -6.03 22.45
N PRO A 247 13.48 -6.63 23.56
CA PRO A 247 13.72 -5.86 24.78
C PRO A 247 14.76 -4.75 24.59
N GLU A 248 15.82 -5.02 23.82
CA GLU A 248 16.85 -4.03 23.48
C GLU A 248 16.28 -2.95 22.56
N LEU A 249 15.57 -3.37 21.52
CA LEU A 249 14.96 -2.45 20.55
C LEU A 249 13.92 -1.54 21.19
N LEU A 250 13.03 -2.08 22.02
CA LEU A 250 12.02 -1.32 22.74
C LEU A 250 12.67 -0.25 23.60
N ARG A 251 13.74 -0.58 24.35
CA ARG A 251 14.49 0.41 25.13
C ARG A 251 15.16 1.45 24.24
N ALA A 252 15.70 1.07 23.08
CA ALA A 252 16.33 2.02 22.16
C ALA A 252 15.33 3.04 21.57
N THR A 253 14.02 2.76 21.61
CA THR A 253 12.99 3.72 21.16
C THR A 253 12.92 5.01 22.01
N THR A 254 13.55 5.03 23.20
CA THR A 254 13.54 6.24 24.05
C THR A 254 14.21 7.42 23.37
N GLU A 255 15.19 7.15 22.50
CA GLU A 255 15.92 8.14 21.71
C GLU A 255 15.43 8.20 20.24
N ALA A 256 14.40 7.43 19.89
CA ALA A 256 13.87 7.36 18.53
C ALA A 256 12.87 8.47 18.24
N SER A 257 12.64 8.74 16.95
CA SER A 257 11.51 9.56 16.52
C SER A 257 10.18 8.89 16.90
N PRO A 258 9.09 9.66 17.06
CA PRO A 258 7.74 9.13 17.26
C PRO A 258 7.38 8.00 16.29
N ALA A 259 7.66 8.18 14.99
CA ALA A 259 7.40 7.16 13.97
C ALA A 259 8.18 5.86 14.21
N GLY A 260 9.47 5.92 14.56
CA GLY A 260 10.26 4.71 14.84
C GLY A 260 9.83 4.02 16.14
N ARG A 261 9.46 4.81 17.16
CA ARG A 261 8.96 4.30 18.44
C ARG A 261 7.63 3.58 18.28
N LEU A 262 6.65 4.18 17.61
CA LEU A 262 5.32 3.56 17.43
C LEU A 262 5.39 2.27 16.61
N SER A 263 6.23 2.22 15.58
CA SER A 263 6.51 0.99 14.81
C SER A 263 6.93 -0.19 15.70
N VAL A 264 7.72 0.06 16.75
CA VAL A 264 8.13 -1.01 17.69
C VAL A 264 7.04 -1.30 18.71
N ILE A 265 6.33 -0.27 19.19
CA ILE A 265 5.22 -0.42 20.13
C ILE A 265 4.12 -1.32 19.55
N GLU A 266 3.73 -1.10 18.30
CA GLU A 266 2.74 -1.92 17.58
C GLU A 266 3.15 -3.39 17.55
N VAL A 267 4.39 -3.68 17.11
CA VAL A 267 4.91 -5.05 17.04
C VAL A 267 5.05 -5.70 18.42
N VAL A 268 5.38 -4.94 19.47
CA VAL A 268 5.45 -5.48 20.84
C VAL A 268 4.04 -5.72 21.40
N ALA A 269 3.08 -4.85 21.09
CA ALA A 269 1.71 -4.93 21.60
C ALA A 269 0.97 -6.19 21.12
N GLU A 270 1.27 -6.66 19.91
CA GLU A 270 0.71 -7.89 19.32
C GLU A 270 1.27 -9.18 19.92
N ARG A 271 2.31 -9.11 20.76
CA ARG A 271 2.89 -10.31 21.38
C ARG A 271 2.05 -10.78 22.57
N GLY A 272 1.66 -12.05 22.54
CA GLY A 272 0.97 -12.69 23.65
C GLY A 272 1.77 -12.81 24.97
N ASP A 273 3.08 -12.53 24.95
CA ASP A 273 3.99 -12.59 26.11
C ASP A 273 4.62 -11.22 26.46
N ALA A 274 4.03 -10.10 26.03
CA ALA A 274 4.63 -8.76 26.15
C ALA A 274 4.59 -8.14 27.56
N GLU A 275 3.81 -8.68 28.51
CA GLU A 275 3.55 -8.04 29.81
C GLU A 275 4.84 -7.64 30.55
N ALA A 276 5.83 -8.54 30.60
CA ALA A 276 7.11 -8.27 31.25
C ALA A 276 7.94 -7.20 30.51
N LEU A 277 7.79 -7.06 29.20
CA LEU A 277 8.43 -6.01 28.41
C LEU A 277 7.84 -4.65 28.76
N TRP A 278 6.51 -4.56 28.81
CA TRP A 278 5.80 -3.33 29.16
C TRP A 278 6.07 -2.89 30.59
N GLN A 279 6.04 -3.82 31.55
CA GLN A 279 6.40 -3.55 32.94
C GLN A 279 7.83 -2.98 33.07
N ALA A 280 8.78 -3.49 32.26
CA ALA A 280 10.17 -3.06 32.31
C ALA A 280 10.41 -1.62 31.77
N VAL A 281 9.45 -1.05 31.05
CA VAL A 281 9.57 0.30 30.43
C VAL A 281 8.52 1.30 30.92
N CYS A 282 7.66 0.89 31.87
CA CYS A 282 6.56 1.69 32.41
C CYS A 282 7.00 3.05 33.00
N ASP A 283 8.21 3.08 33.59
CA ASP A 283 8.78 4.29 34.20
C ASP A 283 9.72 5.07 33.28
N LEU A 284 9.87 4.66 32.01
CA LEU A 284 10.74 5.32 31.04
C LEU A 284 9.93 6.29 30.18
N PRO A 285 10.06 7.62 30.31
CA PRO A 285 9.64 8.52 29.22
C PRO A 285 10.53 8.25 28.01
N PRO A 286 10.04 8.18 26.75
CA PRO A 286 8.67 8.35 26.22
C PRO A 286 7.75 7.11 26.25
N LEU A 287 8.19 5.97 26.76
CA LEU A 287 7.46 4.69 26.69
C LEU A 287 6.35 4.53 27.76
N GLY A 288 6.49 5.20 28.89
CA GLY A 288 5.61 5.03 30.05
C GLY A 288 4.11 5.15 29.74
N PRO A 289 3.65 6.21 29.06
CA PRO A 289 2.23 6.35 28.69
C PRO A 289 1.70 5.19 27.84
N HIS A 290 2.49 4.70 26.89
CA HIS A 290 2.12 3.54 26.04
C HIS A 290 2.08 2.24 26.83
N ALA A 291 3.08 2.01 27.68
CA ALA A 291 3.14 0.83 28.55
C ALA A 291 1.97 0.79 29.54
N ARG A 292 1.63 1.92 30.17
CA ARG A 292 0.50 2.03 31.10
C ARG A 292 -0.84 1.80 30.40
N TRP A 293 -1.02 2.32 29.20
CA TRP A 293 -2.20 2.01 28.41
C TRP A 293 -2.34 0.52 28.13
N TRP A 294 -1.29 -0.13 27.62
CA TRP A 294 -1.32 -1.56 27.34
C TRP A 294 -1.57 -2.40 28.59
N LEU A 295 -1.02 -2.00 29.74
CA LEU A 295 -1.20 -2.65 31.04
C LEU A 295 -2.52 -2.30 31.75
N ASN A 296 -3.40 -1.49 31.13
CA ASN A 296 -4.62 -0.97 31.74
C ASN A 296 -4.39 -0.26 33.09
N ALA A 297 -3.38 0.60 33.12
CA ALA A 297 -2.89 1.33 34.30
C ALA A 297 -2.63 2.82 34.00
N GLU A 298 -3.39 3.41 33.07
CA GLU A 298 -3.23 4.82 32.65
C GLU A 298 -3.39 5.79 33.82
N ILE A 299 -2.62 6.87 33.77
CA ILE A 299 -2.74 8.01 34.67
C ILE A 299 -3.21 9.26 33.92
N GLU A 300 -3.63 10.28 34.66
CA GLU A 300 -4.05 11.56 34.08
C GLU A 300 -2.93 12.14 33.18
N GLY A 301 -3.30 12.51 31.96
CA GLY A 301 -2.39 13.05 30.94
C GLY A 301 -1.80 12.02 29.98
N ASP A 302 -1.83 10.71 30.29
CA ASP A 302 -1.26 9.68 29.40
C ASP A 302 -1.91 9.68 28.02
N ARG A 303 -3.25 9.79 27.97
CA ARG A 303 -4.01 9.82 26.71
C ARG A 303 -3.58 11.01 25.85
N GLN A 304 -3.48 12.22 26.41
CA GLN A 304 -3.05 13.42 25.69
C GLN A 304 -1.60 13.30 25.22
N TRP A 305 -0.72 12.75 26.07
CA TRP A 305 0.67 12.51 25.71
C TRP A 305 0.77 11.56 24.50
N ARG A 306 0.07 10.41 24.54
CA ARG A 306 0.02 9.45 23.43
C ARG A 306 -0.56 10.08 22.18
N ALA A 307 -1.65 10.84 22.29
CA ALA A 307 -2.25 11.53 21.15
C ALA A 307 -1.26 12.45 20.43
N VAL A 308 -0.41 13.19 21.15
CA VAL A 308 0.67 13.99 20.56
C VAL A 308 1.74 13.12 19.91
N ASP A 309 2.11 11.98 20.52
CA ASP A 309 3.11 11.06 19.97
C ASP A 309 2.64 10.41 18.65
N TYR A 310 1.40 9.92 18.61
CA TYR A 310 0.75 9.42 17.39
C TYR A 310 0.61 10.50 16.33
N ALA A 311 0.25 11.73 16.71
CA ALA A 311 0.13 12.84 15.78
C ALA A 311 1.49 13.27 15.19
N LEU A 312 2.57 13.23 15.96
CA LEU A 312 3.93 13.50 15.45
C LEU A 312 4.39 12.41 14.49
N ALA A 313 4.10 11.14 14.76
CA ALA A 313 4.39 10.06 13.82
C ALA A 313 3.60 10.22 12.51
N ALA A 314 2.33 10.59 12.60
CA ALA A 314 1.50 10.89 11.42
C ALA A 314 2.03 12.13 10.68
N LEU A 315 2.50 13.17 11.39
CA LEU A 315 3.13 14.34 10.79
C LEU A 315 4.35 13.96 9.97
N ASP A 316 5.22 13.11 10.51
CA ASP A 316 6.44 12.66 9.85
C ASP A 316 6.16 11.77 8.64
N ARG A 317 5.15 10.90 8.72
CA ARG A 317 4.83 9.92 7.67
C ARG A 317 3.90 10.46 6.58
N HIS A 318 2.95 11.31 6.95
CA HIS A 318 1.77 11.66 6.13
C HIS A 318 1.47 13.16 6.10
N GLY A 319 2.09 13.96 6.96
CA GLY A 319 1.97 15.41 6.98
C GLY A 319 0.93 15.94 7.97
N ALA A 320 0.78 17.27 7.99
CA ALA A 320 0.02 17.97 9.02
C ALA A 320 -1.49 17.66 9.03
N THR A 321 -2.07 17.34 7.88
CA THR A 321 -3.50 16.98 7.78
C THR A 321 -3.79 15.69 8.55
N ASP A 322 -3.03 14.63 8.29
CA ASP A 322 -3.17 13.34 9.00
C ASP A 322 -2.83 13.48 10.49
N ALA A 323 -1.80 14.27 10.84
CA ALA A 323 -1.49 14.58 12.23
C ALA A 323 -2.68 15.21 12.96
N ARG A 324 -3.38 16.15 12.31
CA ARG A 324 -4.59 16.75 12.85
C ARG A 324 -5.71 15.72 13.00
N TYR A 325 -5.90 14.83 12.04
CA TYR A 325 -6.94 13.80 12.12
C TYR A 325 -6.72 12.84 13.28
N VAL A 326 -5.48 12.44 13.54
CA VAL A 326 -5.12 11.67 14.74
C VAL A 326 -5.52 12.40 16.02
N LEU A 327 -5.24 13.71 16.11
CA LEU A 327 -5.63 14.51 17.28
C LEU A 327 -7.15 14.59 17.45
N LEU A 328 -7.93 14.73 16.37
CA LEU A 328 -9.39 14.78 16.44
C LEU A 328 -9.99 13.50 17.00
N ASP A 329 -9.42 12.33 16.67
CA ASP A 329 -9.94 11.05 17.15
C ASP A 329 -9.55 10.80 18.61
N MET A 330 -8.34 11.22 19.00
CA MET A 330 -7.81 10.90 20.32
C MET A 330 -8.10 11.96 21.38
N MET A 331 -8.35 13.22 20.98
CA MET A 331 -8.59 14.36 21.87
C MET A 331 -9.99 14.95 21.68
N GLY A 332 -10.66 15.25 22.79
CA GLY A 332 -11.82 16.14 22.79
C GLY A 332 -11.42 17.60 23.01
N GLY A 333 -12.34 18.53 22.71
CA GLY A 333 -12.16 19.95 22.99
C GLY A 333 -11.20 20.67 22.04
N ASP A 334 -10.52 21.72 22.54
CA ASP A 334 -9.58 22.51 21.74
C ASP A 334 -8.25 21.76 21.56
N LEU A 335 -7.94 21.39 20.31
CA LEU A 335 -6.72 20.64 19.99
C LEU A 335 -5.43 21.37 20.38
N HIS A 336 -5.37 22.69 20.23
CA HIS A 336 -4.15 23.44 20.54
C HIS A 336 -3.90 23.50 22.05
N GLU A 337 -4.95 23.63 22.85
CA GLU A 337 -4.89 23.53 24.31
C GLU A 337 -4.52 22.12 24.76
N GLY A 338 -5.14 21.09 24.17
CA GLY A 338 -4.82 19.68 24.44
C GLY A 338 -3.35 19.35 24.16
N VAL A 339 -2.82 19.78 23.01
CA VAL A 339 -1.40 19.58 22.65
C VAL A 339 -0.49 20.37 23.59
N ARG A 340 -0.79 21.65 23.91
CA ARG A 340 -0.01 22.45 24.87
C ARG A 340 0.02 21.82 26.27
N GLY A 341 -1.09 21.23 26.72
CA GLY A 341 -1.23 20.60 28.03
C GLY A 341 -0.71 19.16 28.11
N SER A 342 -0.33 18.55 26.99
CA SER A 342 0.07 17.12 26.92
C SER A 342 1.33 16.76 27.71
N GLY A 343 2.21 17.73 27.99
CA GLY A 343 3.53 17.46 28.56
C GLY A 343 4.50 16.74 27.60
N HIS A 344 4.15 16.57 26.33
CA HIS A 344 5.02 15.93 25.34
C HIS A 344 6.20 16.87 24.95
N PRO A 345 7.46 16.39 24.95
CA PRO A 345 8.64 17.25 24.72
C PRO A 345 8.67 17.91 23.34
N GLU A 346 7.99 17.30 22.36
CA GLU A 346 7.88 17.82 20.99
C GLU A 346 6.51 18.48 20.67
N ALA A 347 5.72 18.84 21.70
CA ALA A 347 4.42 19.49 21.50
C ALA A 347 4.52 20.77 20.67
N ASP A 348 5.55 21.61 20.90
CA ASP A 348 5.75 22.86 20.15
C ASP A 348 6.01 22.62 18.65
N ARG A 349 6.72 21.53 18.30
CA ARG A 349 6.93 21.13 16.91
C ARG A 349 5.61 20.80 16.23
N LEU A 350 4.75 20.03 16.92
CA LEU A 350 3.43 19.68 16.39
C LEU A 350 2.56 20.93 16.22
N LEU A 351 2.50 21.80 17.23
CA LEU A 351 1.74 23.06 17.18
C LEU A 351 2.18 23.96 16.03
N ALA A 352 3.47 24.04 15.74
CA ALA A 352 3.99 24.82 14.61
C ALA A 352 3.58 24.27 13.24
N ALA A 353 3.29 22.96 13.14
CA ALA A 353 2.85 22.31 11.91
C ALA A 353 1.32 22.33 11.72
N LEU A 354 0.55 22.43 12.80
CA LEU A 354 -0.90 22.47 12.74
C LEU A 354 -1.41 23.81 12.18
N PRO A 355 -2.54 23.80 11.46
CA PRO A 355 -3.17 25.04 11.01
C PRO A 355 -3.70 25.84 12.21
N PRO A 356 -3.59 27.18 12.21
CA PRO A 356 -3.98 28.03 13.34
C PRO A 356 -5.50 28.04 13.61
N THR A 357 -6.28 27.62 12.62
CA THR A 357 -7.74 27.47 12.67
C THR A 357 -8.09 26.08 12.16
N SER A 358 -9.16 25.47 12.68
CA SER A 358 -9.66 24.18 12.18
C SER A 358 -10.16 24.32 10.74
N PRO A 359 -9.44 23.80 9.72
CA PRO A 359 -9.97 23.74 8.38
C PRO A 359 -11.16 22.78 8.33
N ALA A 360 -12.04 23.03 7.37
CA ALA A 360 -13.15 22.14 7.12
C ALA A 360 -12.68 20.77 6.65
N ILE A 361 -13.41 19.71 7.03
CA ILE A 361 -13.14 18.35 6.58
C ILE A 361 -13.97 18.08 5.32
N PRO A 362 -13.34 17.84 4.15
CA PRO A 362 -14.05 17.48 2.92
C PRO A 362 -14.91 16.22 3.08
N ALA A 363 -16.06 16.21 2.42
CA ALA A 363 -16.90 15.03 2.28
C ALA A 363 -16.55 14.27 1.00
N TYR A 364 -16.36 12.96 1.11
CA TYR A 364 -16.17 12.03 -0.01
C TYR A 364 -17.50 11.43 -0.41
N GLN A 365 -17.84 11.49 -1.70
CA GLN A 365 -18.91 10.69 -2.27
C GLN A 365 -18.34 9.35 -2.74
N LEU A 366 -18.62 8.30 -2.00
CA LEU A 366 -18.24 6.93 -2.32
C LEU A 366 -19.38 6.20 -3.00
N LYS A 367 -19.07 5.40 -4.02
CA LYS A 367 -19.96 4.37 -4.55
C LYS A 367 -19.46 3.00 -4.08
N ILE A 368 -20.30 2.26 -3.37
CA ILE A 368 -19.99 0.94 -2.81
C ILE A 368 -20.88 -0.08 -3.53
N SER A 369 -20.28 -1.05 -4.21
CA SER A 369 -21.01 -2.02 -5.06
C SER A 369 -20.73 -3.45 -4.64
N VAL A 370 -21.76 -4.30 -4.55
CA VAL A 370 -21.66 -5.73 -4.20
C VAL A 370 -22.78 -6.50 -4.89
N ALA A 371 -22.48 -7.67 -5.47
CA ALA A 371 -23.47 -8.58 -6.07
C ALA A 371 -24.51 -7.94 -7.03
N GLY A 372 -24.16 -6.84 -7.70
CA GLY A 372 -25.07 -6.10 -8.61
C GLY A 372 -25.87 -4.98 -7.95
N ALA A 373 -25.90 -4.90 -6.62
CA ALA A 373 -26.39 -3.75 -5.87
C ALA A 373 -25.29 -2.69 -5.70
N TRP A 374 -25.68 -1.44 -5.49
CA TRP A 374 -24.76 -0.38 -5.11
C TRP A 374 -25.44 0.73 -4.31
N HIS A 375 -24.68 1.36 -3.42
CA HIS A 375 -25.08 2.55 -2.67
C HIS A 375 -24.10 3.70 -2.90
N ARG A 376 -24.60 4.93 -2.88
CA ARG A 376 -23.78 6.15 -2.81
C ARG A 376 -23.92 6.75 -1.42
N VAL A 377 -22.78 7.00 -0.80
CA VAL A 377 -22.70 7.54 0.56
C VAL A 377 -21.73 8.72 0.60
N LEU A 378 -22.10 9.76 1.34
CA LEU A 378 -21.21 10.84 1.72
C LEU A 378 -20.57 10.50 3.07
N VAL A 379 -19.25 10.56 3.16
CA VAL A 379 -18.47 10.28 4.37
C VAL A 379 -17.39 11.34 4.57
N PRO A 380 -17.03 11.74 5.80
CA PRO A 380 -15.87 12.61 6.03
C PRO A 380 -14.57 11.96 5.56
N GLU A 381 -13.67 12.71 4.93
CA GLU A 381 -12.41 12.13 4.41
C GLU A 381 -11.43 11.65 5.49
N ASN A 382 -11.60 12.13 6.73
CA ASN A 382 -10.74 11.78 7.84
C ASN A 382 -11.07 10.42 8.47
N TYR A 383 -12.18 9.80 8.09
CA TYR A 383 -12.58 8.49 8.61
C TYR A 383 -11.54 7.40 8.29
N SER A 384 -11.41 6.43 9.19
CA SER A 384 -10.58 5.24 9.00
C SER A 384 -11.25 4.21 8.07
N LEU A 385 -10.53 3.13 7.73
CA LEU A 385 -11.14 1.98 7.08
C LEU A 385 -12.07 1.22 8.05
N GLY A 386 -11.79 1.23 9.35
CA GLY A 386 -12.69 0.71 10.39
C GLY A 386 -14.02 1.47 10.44
N ASP A 387 -14.00 2.81 10.38
CA ASP A 387 -15.21 3.63 10.27
C ASP A 387 -16.00 3.27 8.99
N LEU A 388 -15.29 3.08 7.87
CA LEU A 388 -15.92 2.67 6.61
C LEU A 388 -16.56 1.29 6.71
N HIS A 389 -15.95 0.34 7.42
CA HIS A 389 -16.53 -0.97 7.68
C HIS A 389 -17.86 -0.85 8.45
N GLN A 390 -17.91 -0.01 9.51
CA GLN A 390 -19.14 0.27 10.25
C GLN A 390 -20.22 0.84 9.31
N ILE A 391 -19.85 1.76 8.42
CA ILE A 391 -20.77 2.34 7.42
C ILE A 391 -21.30 1.28 6.45
N ILE A 392 -20.43 0.44 5.90
CA ILE A 392 -20.81 -0.62 4.94
C ILE A 392 -21.86 -1.54 5.57
N ARG A 393 -21.63 -1.99 6.81
CA ARG A 393 -22.58 -2.83 7.54
C ARG A 393 -23.95 -2.18 7.68
N LYS A 394 -24.02 -0.88 8.00
CA LYS A 394 -25.31 -0.17 8.09
C LYS A 394 -25.98 0.04 6.73
N LEU A 395 -25.19 0.23 5.66
CA LEU A 395 -25.71 0.34 4.29
C LEU A 395 -26.40 -0.96 3.85
N PHE A 396 -25.76 -2.10 4.06
CA PHE A 396 -26.27 -3.40 3.62
C PHE A 396 -27.17 -4.11 4.65
N GLY A 397 -27.18 -3.65 5.90
CA GLY A 397 -28.00 -4.24 6.97
C GLY A 397 -27.39 -5.51 7.56
N TRP A 398 -26.07 -5.65 7.49
CA TRP A 398 -25.31 -6.80 7.99
C TRP A 398 -24.92 -6.64 9.46
N SER A 399 -24.74 -7.76 10.14
CA SER A 399 -24.21 -7.83 11.50
C SER A 399 -22.69 -7.60 11.50
N ASP A 400 -22.01 -7.84 12.62
CA ASP A 400 -20.54 -7.78 12.73
C ASP A 400 -19.91 -9.16 12.92
N ASP A 401 -20.66 -10.21 12.61
CA ASP A 401 -20.34 -11.53 13.16
C ASP A 401 -19.20 -12.21 12.39
N HIS A 402 -18.73 -11.59 11.30
CA HIS A 402 -17.75 -12.15 10.38
C HIS A 402 -16.50 -11.30 10.21
N LEU A 403 -15.40 -11.95 9.87
CA LEU A 403 -14.12 -11.29 9.55
C LEU A 403 -14.20 -10.53 8.23
N HIS A 404 -13.43 -9.45 8.13
CA HIS A 404 -13.29 -8.65 6.91
C HIS A 404 -11.85 -8.27 6.60
N VAL A 405 -11.64 -7.83 5.36
CA VAL A 405 -10.35 -7.29 4.92
C VAL A 405 -10.56 -6.20 3.87
N PHE A 406 -9.88 -5.07 4.04
CA PHE A 406 -9.73 -4.06 3.00
C PHE A 406 -8.48 -4.32 2.18
N ARG A 407 -8.54 -4.07 0.87
CA ARG A 407 -7.39 -4.10 -0.03
C ARG A 407 -7.24 -2.77 -0.76
N VAL A 408 -6.19 -2.03 -0.40
CA VAL A 408 -5.82 -0.75 -1.01
C VAL A 408 -4.57 -0.96 -1.86
N GLY A 409 -4.74 -0.98 -3.18
CA GLY A 409 -3.66 -1.37 -4.09
C GLY A 409 -3.21 -2.81 -3.83
N LYS A 410 -1.95 -2.98 -3.37
CA LYS A 410 -1.39 -4.29 -2.98
C LYS A 410 -1.55 -4.59 -1.47
N ARG A 411 -1.84 -3.58 -0.66
CA ARG A 411 -1.85 -3.66 0.80
C ARG A 411 -3.19 -4.19 1.31
N ARG A 412 -3.15 -4.86 2.46
CA ARG A 412 -4.33 -5.35 3.17
C ARG A 412 -4.44 -4.70 4.55
N TYR A 413 -5.67 -4.47 5.00
CA TYR A 413 -5.98 -3.95 6.32
C TYR A 413 -7.12 -4.75 6.95
N SER A 414 -7.03 -5.01 8.25
CA SER A 414 -8.03 -5.75 9.03
C SER A 414 -8.25 -5.10 10.39
N ASP A 415 -9.33 -5.51 11.05
CA ASP A 415 -9.64 -5.15 12.43
C ASP A 415 -8.45 -5.46 13.37
N PRO A 416 -7.91 -4.47 14.12
CA PRO A 416 -6.81 -4.68 15.07
C PRO A 416 -7.17 -5.61 16.24
N PHE A 417 -8.45 -5.78 16.57
CA PHE A 417 -8.93 -6.70 17.62
C PHE A 417 -9.18 -8.12 17.10
N ARG A 418 -9.13 -8.32 15.77
CA ARG A 418 -9.22 -9.60 15.08
C ARG A 418 -8.15 -9.65 13.96
N PRO A 419 -6.86 -9.50 14.32
CA PRO A 419 -5.81 -9.28 13.33
C PRO A 419 -5.67 -10.50 12.40
N LEU A 420 -5.56 -10.22 11.10
CA LEU A 420 -5.23 -11.21 10.09
C LEU A 420 -3.73 -11.14 9.76
N GLU A 421 -3.15 -12.29 9.38
CA GLU A 421 -1.76 -12.32 8.93
C GLU A 421 -1.55 -11.37 7.74
N GLU A 422 -0.39 -10.68 7.74
CA GLU A 422 0.04 -9.78 6.66
C GLU A 422 -0.98 -8.65 6.35
N CYS A 423 -1.71 -8.20 7.38
CA CYS A 423 -2.61 -7.06 7.31
C CYS A 423 -2.14 -5.94 8.25
N GLY A 424 -2.23 -4.70 7.79
CA GLY A 424 -2.08 -3.54 8.67
C GLY A 424 -3.37 -3.26 9.45
N ASP A 425 -3.26 -2.40 10.45
CA ASP A 425 -4.39 -1.90 11.22
C ASP A 425 -5.28 -0.98 10.35
N GLU A 426 -6.57 -1.32 10.24
CA GLU A 426 -7.54 -0.54 9.47
C GLU A 426 -7.87 0.83 10.07
N ASP A 427 -7.73 0.99 11.39
CA ASP A 427 -7.96 2.26 12.08
C ASP A 427 -6.84 3.26 11.82
N LEU A 428 -5.65 2.76 11.51
CA LEU A 428 -4.53 3.61 11.13
C LEU A 428 -4.66 4.10 9.69
N CYS A 429 -5.40 3.42 8.81
CA CYS A 429 -5.56 3.78 7.39
C CYS A 429 -6.79 4.65 7.13
N ARG A 430 -6.59 5.91 6.74
CA ARG A 430 -7.68 6.87 6.49
C ARG A 430 -8.11 6.93 5.03
N LEU A 431 -9.36 7.36 4.79
CA LEU A 431 -9.94 7.46 3.44
C LEU A 431 -9.17 8.41 2.53
N ASN A 432 -8.69 9.56 3.04
CA ASN A 432 -7.85 10.47 2.26
C ASN A 432 -6.56 9.81 1.72
N ARG A 433 -6.03 8.80 2.42
CA ARG A 433 -4.85 8.02 1.98
C ARG A 433 -5.25 6.84 1.10
N ALA A 434 -6.33 6.15 1.45
CA ALA A 434 -6.81 4.99 0.70
C ALA A 434 -7.41 5.37 -0.66
N LEU A 435 -8.02 6.55 -0.76
CA LEU A 435 -8.73 7.06 -1.92
C LEU A 435 -8.30 8.52 -2.20
N PRO A 436 -7.05 8.77 -2.65
CA PRO A 436 -6.47 10.12 -2.68
C PRO A 436 -7.06 11.07 -3.73
N ALA A 437 -7.80 10.55 -4.71
CA ALA A 437 -8.39 11.36 -5.77
C ALA A 437 -9.65 10.69 -6.36
N PRO A 438 -10.54 11.47 -7.01
CA PRO A 438 -11.64 10.90 -7.77
C PRO A 438 -11.14 9.80 -8.73
N ARG A 439 -11.91 8.71 -8.81
CA ARG A 439 -11.61 7.46 -9.54
C ARG A 439 -10.59 6.54 -8.87
N SER A 440 -10.03 6.89 -7.71
CA SER A 440 -9.38 5.91 -6.84
C SER A 440 -10.41 4.89 -6.36
N ALA A 441 -9.99 3.64 -6.23
CA ALA A 441 -10.83 2.56 -5.77
C ALA A 441 -10.07 1.61 -4.85
N LEU A 442 -10.80 0.96 -3.95
CA LEU A 442 -10.31 -0.11 -3.09
C LEU A 442 -11.32 -1.25 -3.08
N ARG A 443 -10.89 -2.43 -2.61
CA ARG A 443 -11.76 -3.58 -2.41
C ARG A 443 -11.98 -3.84 -0.94
N TYR A 444 -13.16 -4.33 -0.60
CA TYR A 444 -13.52 -4.75 0.74
C TYR A 444 -14.17 -6.13 0.64
N THR A 445 -13.66 -7.10 1.37
CA THR A 445 -14.23 -8.44 1.45
C THR A 445 -14.78 -8.64 2.84
N TYR A 446 -16.08 -8.94 2.91
CA TYR A 446 -16.78 -9.28 4.15
C TYR A 446 -17.18 -10.75 4.13
N ASP A 447 -17.15 -11.38 5.31
CA ASP A 447 -17.29 -12.82 5.48
C ASP A 447 -16.25 -13.58 4.65
N LEU A 448 -15.15 -13.99 5.28
CA LEU A 448 -14.10 -14.74 4.59
C LEU A 448 -14.49 -16.19 4.25
N GLY A 449 -15.68 -16.65 4.66
CA GLY A 449 -16.32 -17.87 4.19
C GLY A 449 -17.03 -17.66 2.86
N ASP A 450 -18.02 -16.78 2.83
CA ASP A 450 -18.86 -16.52 1.65
C ASP A 450 -18.24 -15.53 0.65
N CYS A 451 -17.24 -14.77 1.09
CA CYS A 451 -16.41 -13.84 0.32
C CYS A 451 -17.22 -12.77 -0.43
N TRP A 452 -18.04 -12.01 0.31
CA TRP A 452 -18.77 -10.88 -0.27
C TRP A 452 -17.80 -9.75 -0.69
N GLU A 453 -17.46 -9.72 -1.98
CA GLU A 453 -16.55 -8.72 -2.54
C GLU A 453 -17.27 -7.41 -2.90
N HIS A 454 -16.80 -6.32 -2.30
CA HIS A 454 -17.25 -4.96 -2.57
C HIS A 454 -16.19 -4.20 -3.35
N GLU A 455 -16.64 -3.45 -4.35
CA GLU A 455 -15.86 -2.41 -5.01
C GLU A 455 -16.25 -1.04 -4.46
N ILE A 456 -15.28 -0.30 -3.93
CA ILE A 456 -15.48 1.03 -3.34
C ILE A 456 -14.74 2.05 -4.20
N LEU A 457 -15.50 2.95 -4.83
CA LEU A 457 -15.01 3.96 -5.75
C LEU A 457 -15.24 5.36 -5.19
N LEU A 458 -14.19 6.18 -5.12
CA LEU A 458 -14.35 7.61 -4.86
C LEU A 458 -14.84 8.31 -6.13
N GLU A 459 -16.09 8.77 -6.14
CA GLU A 459 -16.68 9.47 -7.29
C GLU A 459 -16.37 10.98 -7.24
N LYS A 460 -16.48 11.61 -6.06
CA LYS A 460 -16.32 13.07 -5.89
C LYS A 460 -15.76 13.42 -4.51
N ILE A 461 -15.04 14.54 -4.46
CA ILE A 461 -14.65 15.22 -3.21
C ILE A 461 -15.45 16.54 -3.17
N LEU A 462 -16.19 16.75 -2.09
CA LEU A 462 -17.07 17.91 -1.88
C LEU A 462 -16.46 18.81 -0.80
N THR A 463 -16.70 20.12 -0.92
CA THR A 463 -16.27 21.11 0.07
C THR A 463 -17.24 21.24 1.24
N GLU A 464 -18.35 20.51 1.20
CA GLU A 464 -19.38 20.51 2.24
C GLU A 464 -18.90 19.68 3.44
N GLU A 465 -19.08 20.22 4.65
CA GLU A 465 -18.90 19.46 5.87
C GLU A 465 -20.15 18.65 6.15
N ILE A 466 -19.96 17.38 6.51
CA ILE A 466 -21.02 16.52 7.00
C ILE A 466 -20.64 16.04 8.39
N ALA A 467 -21.60 16.10 9.31
CA ALA A 467 -21.39 15.62 10.67
C ALA A 467 -21.55 14.10 10.78
N VAL A 468 -22.35 13.50 9.89
CA VAL A 468 -22.68 12.07 9.89
C VAL A 468 -22.62 11.53 8.46
N PRO A 469 -22.38 10.22 8.26
CA PRO A 469 -22.51 9.59 6.96
C PRO A 469 -23.94 9.67 6.41
N ILE A 470 -24.10 9.97 5.12
CA ILE A 470 -25.42 10.12 4.48
C ILE A 470 -25.47 9.31 3.19
N CYS A 471 -26.39 8.34 3.11
CA CYS A 471 -26.75 7.68 1.86
C CYS A 471 -27.58 8.63 0.99
N VAL A 472 -27.08 8.93 -0.20
CA VAL A 472 -27.70 9.88 -1.14
C VAL A 472 -28.44 9.20 -2.28
N ASP A 473 -28.07 7.97 -2.62
CA ASP A 473 -28.60 7.22 -3.76
C ASP A 473 -28.25 5.74 -3.64
N GLY A 474 -28.96 4.87 -4.36
CA GLY A 474 -28.71 3.43 -4.35
C GLY A 474 -29.57 2.65 -5.34
N HIS A 475 -29.20 1.40 -5.57
CA HIS A 475 -29.89 0.50 -6.49
C HIS A 475 -29.63 -0.97 -6.14
N GLY A 476 -30.64 -1.80 -6.40
CA GLY A 476 -30.61 -3.23 -6.13
C GLY A 476 -30.96 -3.53 -4.67
N ASP A 477 -31.44 -4.74 -4.44
CA ASP A 477 -31.73 -5.20 -3.09
C ASP A 477 -30.41 -5.61 -2.41
N ASN A 478 -30.34 -5.44 -1.09
CA ASN A 478 -29.14 -5.80 -0.35
C ASN A 478 -28.97 -7.34 -0.35
N PRO A 479 -27.77 -7.85 -0.63
CA PRO A 479 -27.47 -9.26 -0.40
C PRO A 479 -27.72 -9.65 1.06
N ILE A 480 -28.21 -10.86 1.27
CA ILE A 480 -28.45 -11.44 2.59
C ILE A 480 -27.13 -12.01 3.09
N GLU A 481 -26.73 -11.61 4.29
CA GLU A 481 -25.44 -11.95 4.91
C GLU A 481 -25.18 -13.46 4.93
N ASP A 482 -26.04 -14.22 5.62
CA ASP A 482 -25.94 -15.68 5.76
C ASP A 482 -26.93 -16.40 4.82
N TYR A 483 -26.87 -16.11 3.52
CA TYR A 483 -27.83 -16.70 2.58
C TYR A 483 -27.75 -18.24 2.56
N ASN A 484 -28.83 -18.89 2.98
CA ASN A 484 -28.94 -20.34 2.93
C ASN A 484 -29.91 -20.79 1.81
N PRO A 485 -29.43 -21.53 0.77
CA PRO A 485 -30.31 -22.00 -0.30
C PRO A 485 -31.38 -23.00 0.16
N ASP A 486 -31.19 -23.67 1.30
CA ASP A 486 -32.18 -24.56 1.91
C ASP A 486 -33.27 -23.79 2.69
N TYR A 487 -33.01 -22.53 3.05
CA TYR A 487 -33.93 -21.62 3.75
C TYR A 487 -33.88 -20.23 3.10
N PRO A 488 -34.45 -20.07 1.89
CA PRO A 488 -34.34 -18.82 1.15
C PRO A 488 -35.07 -17.68 1.87
N GLU A 489 -34.35 -16.62 2.15
CA GLU A 489 -34.88 -15.37 2.68
C GLU A 489 -35.10 -14.36 1.55
N GLU A 490 -36.07 -13.45 1.71
CA GLU A 490 -36.28 -12.37 0.75
C GLU A 490 -35.23 -11.27 0.96
N PRO A 491 -34.56 -10.79 -0.11
CA PRO A 491 -33.54 -9.78 0.01
C PRO A 491 -34.15 -8.45 0.48
N VAL A 492 -33.39 -7.71 1.29
CA VAL A 492 -33.87 -6.44 1.88
C VAL A 492 -33.90 -5.36 0.78
N PRO A 493 -35.07 -4.78 0.45
CA PRO A 493 -35.15 -3.75 -0.57
C PRO A 493 -34.34 -2.52 -0.19
N PHE A 494 -33.81 -1.82 -1.19
CA PHE A 494 -33.18 -0.53 -0.96
C PHE A 494 -34.18 0.49 -0.38
N ASP A 495 -33.90 0.96 0.82
CA ASP A 495 -34.63 2.03 1.49
C ASP A 495 -33.62 3.05 2.04
N ARG A 496 -33.51 4.17 1.32
CA ARG A 496 -32.58 5.26 1.66
C ARG A 496 -32.87 5.87 3.03
N ASP A 497 -34.14 6.02 3.39
CA ASP A 497 -34.51 6.71 4.62
C ASP A 497 -34.20 5.80 5.83
N ALA A 498 -34.52 4.50 5.73
CA ALA A 498 -34.14 3.51 6.73
C ALA A 498 -32.62 3.34 6.87
N ILE A 499 -31.88 3.42 5.75
CA ILE A 499 -30.40 3.43 5.77
C ILE A 499 -29.89 4.64 6.55
N ASN A 500 -30.40 5.84 6.24
CA ASN A 500 -29.96 7.06 6.90
C ASN A 500 -30.31 7.09 8.40
N GLU A 501 -31.42 6.50 8.81
CA GLU A 501 -31.73 6.29 10.23
C GLU A 501 -30.70 5.38 10.93
N ARG A 502 -30.18 4.36 10.25
CA ARG A 502 -29.11 3.51 10.79
C ARG A 502 -27.77 4.24 10.84
N LEU A 503 -27.42 4.99 9.80
CA LEU A 503 -26.17 5.75 9.74
C LEU A 503 -26.11 6.85 10.81
N ALA A 504 -27.24 7.50 11.11
CA ALA A 504 -27.31 8.52 12.16
C ALA A 504 -26.95 7.98 13.56
N ARG A 505 -27.01 6.66 13.78
CA ARG A 505 -26.67 6.00 15.05
C ARG A 505 -25.18 5.68 15.18
N LEU A 506 -24.36 5.91 14.14
CA LEU A 506 -22.92 5.69 14.19
C LEU A 506 -22.18 6.80 14.95
N VAL A 507 -22.82 7.95 15.18
CA VAL A 507 -22.22 9.03 15.97
C VAL A 507 -22.46 8.76 17.45
N PRO A 508 -21.41 8.75 18.30
CA PRO A 508 -21.59 8.78 19.74
C PRO A 508 -22.41 10.03 20.08
N VAL A 509 -23.57 9.84 20.68
CA VAL A 509 -24.29 10.96 21.28
C VAL A 509 -23.38 11.52 22.36
N ASP A 510 -23.00 12.80 22.27
CA ASP A 510 -22.24 13.47 23.32
C ASP A 510 -22.97 13.29 24.67
N GLY A 511 -22.47 12.38 25.50
CA GLY A 511 -22.98 12.06 26.83
C GLY A 511 -24.02 10.93 26.87
N ASP A 512 -23.55 9.67 26.94
CA ASP A 512 -23.99 8.70 27.95
C ASP A 512 -23.11 7.44 27.89
N ASP A 513 -22.45 7.15 29.01
CA ASP A 513 -21.95 5.87 29.52
C ASP A 513 -21.42 4.82 28.52
N GLN A 514 -20.10 4.84 28.28
CA GLN A 514 -19.33 3.62 28.03
C GLN A 514 -19.11 2.86 29.36
N ASP A 515 -20.19 2.40 29.97
CA ASP A 515 -20.19 1.47 31.09
C ASP A 515 -21.31 0.44 30.85
N GLU A 516 -21.19 -0.38 29.79
CA GLU A 516 -21.91 -1.67 29.69
C GLU A 516 -21.53 -2.44 28.41
N VAL A 517 -20.28 -2.91 28.31
CA VAL A 517 -19.99 -4.15 27.54
C VAL A 517 -18.96 -4.98 28.31
N THR A 518 -19.42 -5.56 29.42
CA THR A 518 -18.85 -6.81 29.93
C THR A 518 -20.00 -7.81 30.04
N GLY A 519 -20.00 -8.79 29.13
CA GLY A 519 -20.89 -9.93 29.11
C GLY A 519 -20.19 -11.09 28.42
#